data_AF-A0A0D8XC73-F1
#
_entry.id   AF-A0A0D8XC73-F1
#
_cell.length_a   1.000
_cell.length_b   1.000
_cell.length_c   1.000
_cell.angle_alpha   90.00
_cell.angle_beta   90.00
_cell.angle_gamma   90.00
#
_symmetry.space_group_name_H-M   'P 1'
#
loop_
_entity.id
_entity.type
_entity.pdbx_description
1 polymer ?
#
loop_
_entity_poly.entity_id
_entity_poly.type
_entity_poly.pdbx_seq_one_letter_code
_entity_poly.pdbx_strand_id
1 'polypeptide(L)'
;MNIRLFRIMCLILLTVVCFASAQYTSQTYPDPRIDPIACHLPLSSQICDPSSVLSDENRVKLMQKLNQFRSLTAGIRNQSPACVMQPEKNLDEPKSNDFVTQLSLSSLVRIFVIIIDKIGSIPDTPVDIEKFANNLKRRFQNYQDVSSCDTTVVIVNSKQDRQVFTVAGRDARIPKEMLKNAFERNIGFFKAGDYAMGLEGMIEILVATYSNAHIMQTSTADRTNEEVTIPVGFRPAPETLAPFRAAGLPNSVQPVKAFQSINVDDINEDDKIWVKIMQQAVARCGSQQQTLALHVRAIVEEAMSLSLMLISDSNYNSIEEEVESHKDVVGIRERAWESATTRFLQPIFQKYQATILGSTQLACPAINLKHFRRR
;
A
#
# COMPACT_ATOMS: atom_id res chain seq x y z
N MET A 1 46.28 -13.55 -22.40
CA MET A 1 45.43 -13.08 -21.28
C MET A 1 45.55 -14.09 -20.14
N ASN A 2 46.12 -13.70 -19.00
CA ASN A 2 46.51 -14.63 -17.93
C ASN A 2 45.27 -15.23 -17.24
N ILE A 3 45.15 -16.56 -17.26
CA ILE A 3 44.06 -17.34 -16.62
C ILE A 3 43.90 -16.98 -15.13
N ARG A 4 45.00 -16.60 -14.45
CA ARG A 4 44.97 -16.13 -13.06
C ARG A 4 44.26 -14.78 -12.90
N LEU A 5 44.40 -13.86 -13.85
CA LEU A 5 43.73 -12.56 -13.81
C LEU A 5 42.21 -12.69 -14.01
N PHE A 6 41.80 -13.61 -14.90
CA PHE A 6 40.39 -13.89 -15.16
C PHE A 6 39.69 -14.52 -13.93
N ARG A 7 40.34 -15.45 -13.23
CA ARG A 7 39.81 -16.05 -12.00
C ARG A 7 39.64 -15.04 -10.85
N ILE A 8 40.60 -14.13 -10.68
CA ILE A 8 40.52 -13.08 -9.66
C ILE A 8 39.39 -12.10 -10.01
N MET A 9 39.26 -11.71 -11.29
CA MET A 9 38.20 -10.81 -11.74
C MET A 9 36.80 -11.45 -11.57
N CYS A 10 36.63 -12.74 -11.86
CA CYS A 10 35.38 -13.47 -11.61
C CYS A 10 35.03 -13.54 -10.11
N LEU A 11 36.01 -13.78 -9.23
CA LEU A 11 35.79 -13.80 -7.78
C LEU A 11 35.41 -12.42 -7.24
N ILE A 12 35.99 -11.34 -7.77
CA ILE A 12 35.61 -9.96 -7.42
C ILE A 12 34.20 -9.64 -7.94
N LEU A 13 33.84 -10.07 -9.16
CA LEU A 13 32.49 -9.85 -9.68
C LEU A 13 31.41 -10.62 -8.89
N LEU A 14 31.69 -11.87 -8.49
CA LEU A 14 30.79 -12.68 -7.68
C LEU A 14 30.60 -12.13 -6.25
N THR A 15 31.65 -11.53 -5.67
CA THR A 15 31.57 -10.89 -4.36
C THR A 15 30.81 -9.57 -4.43
N VAL A 16 31.01 -8.74 -5.46
CA VAL A 16 30.27 -7.47 -5.64
C VAL A 16 28.77 -7.69 -5.85
N VAL A 17 28.35 -8.76 -6.54
CA VAL A 17 26.93 -9.11 -6.69
C VAL A 17 26.32 -9.64 -5.38
N CYS A 18 27.10 -10.28 -4.51
CA CYS A 18 26.61 -10.79 -3.21
C CYS A 18 26.38 -9.70 -2.15
N PHE A 19 26.99 -8.51 -2.27
CA PHE A 19 26.83 -7.44 -1.27
C PHE A 19 25.76 -6.40 -1.64
N ALA A 20 25.01 -6.61 -2.72
CA ALA A 20 23.81 -5.83 -2.98
C ALA A 20 22.72 -6.24 -1.97
N SER A 21 22.78 -5.67 -0.75
CA SER A 21 21.65 -5.70 0.17
C SER A 21 20.41 -5.23 -0.58
N ALA A 22 19.41 -6.10 -0.73
CA ALA A 22 18.17 -5.75 -1.41
C ALA A 22 17.50 -4.58 -0.66
N GLN A 23 17.57 -3.39 -1.24
CA GLN A 23 16.92 -2.21 -0.72
C GLN A 23 15.51 -2.14 -1.33
N TYR A 24 14.49 -2.14 -0.49
CA TYR A 24 13.11 -2.06 -0.96
C TYR A 24 12.57 -0.63 -0.85
N THR A 25 11.88 -0.21 -1.90
CA THR A 25 11.04 0.99 -1.90
C THR A 25 9.59 0.57 -1.66
N SER A 26 8.69 1.52 -1.36
CA SER A 26 7.27 1.20 -1.20
C SER A 26 6.62 0.60 -2.46
N GLN A 27 7.24 0.75 -3.63
CA GLN A 27 6.78 0.19 -4.89
C GLN A 27 7.30 -1.23 -5.13
N THR A 28 8.53 -1.52 -4.70
CA THR A 28 9.21 -2.80 -4.95
C THR A 28 9.11 -3.78 -3.79
N TYR A 29 8.65 -3.34 -2.62
CA TYR A 29 8.41 -4.22 -1.48
C TYR A 29 7.38 -5.31 -1.85
N PRO A 30 7.56 -6.58 -1.48
CA PRO A 30 6.59 -7.62 -1.83
C PRO A 30 5.28 -7.50 -1.06
N ASP A 31 4.15 -7.86 -1.68
CA ASP A 31 2.86 -7.97 -0.99
C ASP A 31 2.71 -9.40 -0.45
N PRO A 32 2.67 -9.61 0.88
CA PRO A 32 2.65 -10.94 1.47
C PRO A 32 1.37 -11.74 1.16
N ARG A 33 0.34 -11.12 0.57
CA ARG A 33 -0.89 -11.81 0.14
C ARG A 33 -0.74 -12.45 -1.24
N ILE A 34 -0.01 -11.77 -2.13
CA ILE A 34 0.10 -12.11 -3.56
C ILE A 34 1.43 -12.84 -3.82
N ASP A 35 2.49 -12.46 -3.12
CA ASP A 35 3.83 -13.04 -3.24
C ASP A 35 4.40 -13.41 -1.86
N PRO A 36 3.87 -14.46 -1.21
CA PRO A 36 4.36 -14.91 0.10
C PRO A 36 5.78 -15.46 0.04
N ILE A 37 6.22 -15.98 -1.11
CA ILE A 37 7.54 -16.57 -1.29
C ILE A 37 8.63 -15.49 -1.17
N ALA A 38 8.44 -14.33 -1.80
CA ALA A 38 9.36 -13.20 -1.65
C ALA A 38 9.43 -12.67 -0.21
N CYS A 39 8.41 -12.94 0.62
CA CYS A 39 8.36 -12.61 2.05
C CYS A 39 8.91 -13.72 2.96
N HIS A 40 9.48 -14.79 2.40
CA HIS A 40 9.96 -15.99 3.11
C HIS A 40 8.85 -16.68 3.92
N LEU A 41 7.68 -16.81 3.30
CA LEU A 41 6.53 -17.49 3.87
C LEU A 41 6.00 -18.57 2.92
N PRO A 42 5.49 -19.68 3.45
CA PRO A 42 4.94 -20.76 2.63
C PRO A 42 3.56 -20.42 2.06
N LEU A 43 2.83 -19.49 2.69
CA LEU A 43 1.44 -19.15 2.39
C LEU A 43 1.20 -17.65 2.58
N SER A 44 0.13 -17.15 1.96
CA SER A 44 -0.32 -15.76 2.07
C SER A 44 -0.49 -15.32 3.53
N SER A 45 0.00 -14.12 3.85
CA SER A 45 0.04 -13.62 5.23
C SER A 45 -0.12 -12.10 5.29
N GLN A 46 -0.07 -11.55 6.50
CA GLN A 46 -0.01 -10.11 6.78
C GLN A 46 1.38 -9.67 7.24
N ILE A 47 2.31 -10.62 7.43
CA ILE A 47 3.71 -10.32 7.75
C ILE A 47 4.53 -10.47 6.47
N CYS A 48 5.50 -9.59 6.28
CA CYS A 48 6.50 -9.77 5.26
C CYS A 48 7.88 -9.38 5.81
N ASP A 49 8.85 -10.28 5.65
CA ASP A 49 10.25 -10.08 6.07
C ASP A 49 11.20 -10.61 4.97
N PRO A 50 11.26 -9.92 3.81
CA PRO A 50 12.06 -10.37 2.67
C PRO A 50 13.57 -10.32 2.96
N SER A 51 13.99 -9.52 3.96
CA SER A 51 15.39 -9.38 4.35
C SER A 51 15.84 -10.34 5.46
N SER A 52 14.96 -11.26 5.90
CA SER A 52 15.25 -12.20 7.00
C SER A 52 15.79 -11.54 8.27
N VAL A 53 15.21 -10.39 8.64
CA VAL A 53 15.56 -9.71 9.89
C VAL A 53 15.12 -10.52 11.10
N LEU A 54 13.99 -11.23 11.00
CA LEU A 54 13.52 -12.17 12.00
C LEU A 54 14.06 -13.58 11.70
N SER A 55 14.26 -14.37 12.75
CA SER A 55 14.42 -15.81 12.61
C SER A 55 13.11 -16.45 12.12
N ASP A 56 13.21 -17.60 11.47
CA ASP A 56 12.03 -18.33 10.99
C ASP A 56 11.06 -18.68 12.13
N GLU A 57 11.59 -19.04 13.31
CA GLU A 57 10.80 -19.29 14.51
C GLU A 57 10.00 -18.05 14.94
N ASN A 58 10.65 -16.89 14.98
CA ASN A 58 10.01 -15.64 15.37
C ASN A 58 8.96 -15.20 14.34
N ARG A 59 9.22 -15.41 13.05
CA ARG A 59 8.25 -15.13 11.98
C ARG A 59 7.00 -15.98 12.12
N VAL A 60 7.16 -17.27 12.41
CA VAL A 60 6.03 -18.19 12.64
C VAL A 60 5.25 -17.81 13.89
N LYS A 61 5.92 -17.50 15.01
CA LYS A 61 5.26 -17.04 16.25
C LYS A 61 4.43 -15.78 16.01
N LEU A 62 5.01 -14.78 15.35
CA LEU A 62 4.32 -13.53 15.05
C LEU A 62 3.11 -13.76 14.12
N MET A 63 3.24 -14.66 13.15
CA MET A 63 2.14 -15.04 12.25
C MET A 63 1.01 -15.73 13.01
N GLN A 64 1.34 -16.68 13.89
CA GLN A 64 0.36 -17.35 14.76
C GLN A 64 -0.37 -16.34 15.63
N LYS A 65 0.35 -15.38 16.20
CA LYS A 65 -0.22 -14.32 17.03
C LYS A 65 -1.18 -13.41 16.27
N LEU A 66 -0.82 -12.97 15.05
CA LEU A 66 -1.74 -12.22 14.19
C LEU A 66 -3.01 -13.01 13.85
N ASN A 67 -2.88 -14.32 13.58
CA ASN A 67 -4.03 -15.18 13.34
C ASN A 67 -4.94 -15.30 14.58
N GLN A 68 -4.36 -15.34 15.79
CA GLN A 68 -5.14 -15.29 17.04
C GLN A 68 -5.85 -13.93 17.20
N PHE A 69 -5.22 -12.81 16.84
CA PHE A 69 -5.90 -11.51 16.93
C PHE A 69 -7.01 -11.35 15.90
N ARG A 70 -6.88 -11.99 14.74
CA ARG A 70 -7.96 -12.03 13.75
C ARG A 70 -9.22 -12.66 14.32
N SER A 71 -9.10 -13.72 15.13
CA SER A 71 -10.28 -14.33 15.78
C SER A 71 -10.83 -13.45 16.92
N LEU A 72 -9.98 -12.72 17.65
CA LEU A 72 -10.45 -11.79 18.70
C LEU A 72 -11.20 -10.59 18.13
N THR A 73 -10.79 -10.11 16.97
CA THR A 73 -11.42 -8.96 16.31
C THR A 73 -12.60 -9.34 15.40
N ALA A 74 -12.78 -10.64 15.13
CA ALA A 74 -13.84 -11.23 14.31
C ALA A 74 -15.24 -10.69 14.63
N GLY A 75 -15.58 -10.60 15.92
CA GLY A 75 -16.92 -10.22 16.39
C GLY A 75 -17.16 -8.71 16.52
N ILE A 76 -16.15 -7.87 16.25
CA ILE A 76 -16.25 -6.43 16.46
C ILE A 76 -16.91 -5.79 15.25
N ARG A 77 -18.00 -5.06 15.46
CA ARG A 77 -18.68 -4.28 14.41
C ARG A 77 -18.11 -2.86 14.38
N ASN A 78 -17.49 -2.49 13.26
CA ASN A 78 -16.97 -1.14 13.09
C ASN A 78 -18.12 -0.17 12.76
N GLN A 79 -18.37 0.80 13.64
CA GLN A 79 -19.47 1.76 13.48
C GLN A 79 -19.07 3.00 12.66
N SER A 80 -17.92 2.98 11.98
CA SER A 80 -17.53 4.08 11.10
C SER A 80 -18.50 4.17 9.91
N PRO A 81 -18.95 5.38 9.50
CA PRO A 81 -19.96 5.53 8.45
C PRO A 81 -19.62 4.76 7.16
N ALA A 82 -18.35 4.79 6.73
CA ALA A 82 -17.87 4.06 5.54
C ALA A 82 -17.97 2.53 5.70
N CYS A 83 -17.81 2.01 6.92
CA CYS A 83 -17.85 0.58 7.21
C CYS A 83 -19.27 0.04 7.40
N VAL A 84 -20.19 0.88 7.90
CA VAL A 84 -21.61 0.53 8.05
C VAL A 84 -22.32 0.47 6.70
N MET A 85 -21.94 1.36 5.77
CA MET A 85 -22.57 1.47 4.45
C MET A 85 -22.08 0.42 3.44
N GLN A 86 -21.07 -0.38 3.80
CA GLN A 86 -20.50 -1.43 2.94
C GLN A 86 -20.30 -2.73 3.72
N PRO A 87 -21.36 -3.43 4.17
CA PRO A 87 -21.21 -4.72 4.85
C PRO A 87 -20.66 -5.81 3.91
N GLU A 88 -20.98 -5.74 2.61
CA GLU A 88 -20.74 -6.83 1.63
C GLU A 88 -19.47 -6.69 0.76
N LYS A 89 -18.87 -5.50 0.60
CA LYS A 89 -17.63 -5.27 -0.19
C LYS A 89 -16.34 -5.85 0.44
N ASN A 90 -16.48 -6.83 1.32
CA ASN A 90 -15.41 -7.31 2.19
C ASN A 90 -15.06 -8.77 2.01
N LEU A 91 -15.64 -9.37 0.98
CA LEU A 91 -15.31 -10.68 0.51
C LEU A 91 -14.31 -10.52 -0.64
N ASP A 92 -13.03 -10.36 -0.29
CA ASP A 92 -12.03 -11.04 -1.10
C ASP A 92 -12.20 -12.54 -0.77
N GLU A 93 -12.75 -13.29 -1.72
CA GLU A 93 -13.06 -14.72 -1.61
C GLU A 93 -11.95 -15.56 -0.94
N PRO A 94 -12.31 -16.54 -0.10
CA PRO A 94 -11.78 -17.88 -0.21
C PRO A 94 -12.72 -18.72 -1.07
N LYS A 95 -12.26 -19.12 -2.25
CA LYS A 95 -12.87 -20.17 -3.08
C LYS A 95 -12.74 -21.51 -2.37
N SER A 96 -13.69 -21.87 -1.51
CA SER A 96 -13.86 -23.27 -1.07
C SER A 96 -15.28 -23.49 -0.54
N ASN A 97 -15.93 -24.54 -1.04
CA ASN A 97 -17.31 -24.94 -0.71
C ASN A 97 -17.44 -25.56 0.69
N ASP A 98 -16.79 -25.01 1.70
CA ASP A 98 -16.93 -25.48 3.08
C ASP A 98 -17.88 -24.58 3.87
N PHE A 99 -18.91 -25.23 4.41
CA PHE A 99 -20.01 -24.68 5.18
C PHE A 99 -19.55 -24.27 6.59
N VAL A 100 -18.57 -23.36 6.72
CA VAL A 100 -18.24 -22.71 8.00
C VAL A 100 -17.61 -21.33 7.71
N THR A 101 -18.08 -20.28 8.40
CA THR A 101 -17.60 -18.86 8.42
C THR A 101 -18.07 -17.88 7.33
N GLN A 102 -19.35 -17.48 7.39
CA GLN A 102 -19.75 -16.12 7.03
C GLN A 102 -19.24 -15.15 8.10
N LEU A 103 -18.03 -14.63 7.93
CA LEU A 103 -17.48 -13.58 8.79
C LEU A 103 -17.17 -12.36 7.92
N SER A 104 -17.92 -11.29 8.16
CA SER A 104 -17.79 -10.00 7.49
C SER A 104 -16.38 -9.44 7.70
N LEU A 105 -15.50 -9.65 6.72
CA LEU A 105 -14.08 -9.26 6.74
C LEU A 105 -13.87 -7.72 6.70
N SER A 106 -14.95 -6.92 6.62
CA SER A 106 -14.97 -5.44 6.56
C SER A 106 -14.60 -4.82 7.86
N SER A 107 -15.17 -5.41 8.90
CA SER A 107 -15.16 -4.85 10.23
C SER A 107 -13.93 -5.31 10.99
N LEU A 108 -13.06 -6.09 10.34
CA LEU A 108 -11.81 -6.55 10.91
C LEU A 108 -10.74 -5.50 10.65
N VAL A 109 -9.99 -5.19 11.71
CA VAL A 109 -8.73 -4.47 11.56
C VAL A 109 -7.73 -5.37 10.85
N ARG A 110 -7.18 -4.91 9.72
CA ARG A 110 -6.17 -5.65 8.95
C ARG A 110 -4.79 -5.09 9.32
N ILE A 111 -3.99 -5.83 10.09
CA ILE A 111 -2.68 -5.37 10.56
C ILE A 111 -1.58 -6.00 9.72
N PHE A 112 -0.94 -5.21 8.85
CA PHE A 112 0.25 -5.63 8.12
C PHE A 112 1.52 -5.29 8.90
N VAL A 113 2.44 -6.25 8.96
CA VAL A 113 3.75 -6.10 9.59
C VAL A 113 4.83 -6.21 8.53
N ILE A 114 5.54 -5.10 8.34
CA ILE A 114 6.51 -4.88 7.27
C ILE A 114 7.87 -4.77 7.93
N ILE A 115 8.73 -5.75 7.66
CA ILE A 115 10.05 -5.85 8.27
C ILE A 115 11.07 -5.74 7.15
N ILE A 116 11.96 -4.77 7.26
CA ILE A 116 12.97 -4.50 6.25
C ILE A 116 14.31 -4.28 6.92
N ASP A 117 15.39 -4.73 6.26
CA ASP A 117 16.73 -4.45 6.77
C ASP A 117 17.06 -2.96 6.63
N LYS A 118 16.81 -2.37 5.44
CA LYS A 118 16.98 -0.94 5.20
C LYS A 118 15.99 -0.43 4.15
N ILE A 119 15.38 0.73 4.39
CA ILE A 119 14.52 1.37 3.39
C ILE A 119 15.39 1.87 2.25
N GLY A 120 14.98 1.57 1.02
CA GLY A 120 15.63 2.07 -0.17
C GLY A 120 15.59 3.58 -0.20
N SER A 121 16.77 4.18 -0.09
CA SER A 121 16.96 5.63 -0.13
C SER A 121 17.54 6.04 -1.47
N ILE A 122 17.00 7.08 -2.06
CA ILE A 122 17.71 7.83 -3.10
C ILE A 122 18.90 8.51 -2.39
N PRO A 123 20.12 8.51 -2.97
CA PRO A 123 21.27 9.22 -2.40
C PRO A 123 20.88 10.66 -2.02
N ASP A 124 21.36 11.12 -0.86
CA ASP A 124 21.17 12.49 -0.33
C ASP A 124 19.77 12.89 0.13
N THR A 125 18.79 11.98 0.07
CA THR A 125 17.50 12.17 0.76
C THR A 125 17.44 11.36 2.05
N PRO A 126 17.05 11.97 3.19
CA PRO A 126 16.84 11.22 4.42
C PRO A 126 15.73 10.20 4.20
N VAL A 127 15.90 9.02 4.81
CA VAL A 127 14.87 7.98 4.82
C VAL A 127 13.63 8.53 5.52
N ASP A 128 12.53 8.59 4.78
CA ASP A 128 11.21 8.98 5.28
C ASP A 128 10.34 7.73 5.43
N ILE A 129 10.41 7.13 6.63
CA ILE A 129 9.64 5.93 6.97
C ILE A 129 8.13 6.18 6.97
N GLU A 130 7.69 7.40 7.26
CA GLU A 130 6.28 7.79 7.25
C GLU A 130 5.74 7.76 5.81
N LYS A 131 6.45 8.39 4.88
CA LYS A 131 6.10 8.34 3.45
C LYS A 131 6.13 6.91 2.92
N PHE A 132 7.12 6.11 3.30
CA PHE A 132 7.20 4.70 2.94
C PHE A 132 5.98 3.90 3.43
N ALA A 133 5.62 4.02 4.70
CA ALA A 133 4.49 3.32 5.31
C ALA A 133 3.16 3.74 4.69
N ASN A 134 2.94 5.04 4.46
CA ASN A 134 1.73 5.56 3.82
C ASN A 134 1.59 5.07 2.37
N ASN A 135 2.68 5.04 1.61
CA ASN A 135 2.68 4.49 0.25
C ASN A 135 2.34 3.00 0.24
N LEU A 136 2.93 2.23 1.15
CA LEU A 136 2.61 0.81 1.28
C LEU A 136 1.15 0.57 1.65
N LYS A 137 0.63 1.32 2.64
CA LYS A 137 -0.78 1.23 3.03
C LYS A 137 -1.69 1.46 1.82
N ARG A 138 -1.47 2.56 1.08
CA ARG A 138 -2.25 2.88 -0.13
C ARG A 138 -2.17 1.76 -1.18
N ARG A 139 -0.97 1.21 -1.42
CA ARG A 139 -0.78 0.13 -2.39
C ARG A 139 -1.48 -1.16 -1.95
N PHE A 140 -1.34 -1.57 -0.69
CA PHE A 140 -1.98 -2.80 -0.20
C PHE A 140 -3.50 -2.69 -0.10
N GLN A 141 -4.01 -1.49 0.10
CA GLN A 141 -5.43 -1.24 0.13
C GLN A 141 -6.11 -1.36 -1.23
N ASN A 142 -5.39 -1.19 -2.34
CA ASN A 142 -5.94 -1.22 -3.70
C ASN A 142 -7.21 -0.34 -3.90
N TYR A 143 -7.50 0.61 -3.01
CA TYR A 143 -8.70 1.43 -3.11
C TYR A 143 -8.55 2.45 -4.23
N GLN A 144 -9.44 2.36 -5.22
CA GLN A 144 -9.70 3.44 -6.17
C GLN A 144 -10.75 4.43 -5.64
N ASP A 145 -11.44 4.09 -4.55
CA ASP A 145 -12.54 4.87 -3.97
C ASP A 145 -12.26 5.26 -2.50
N VAL A 146 -12.11 6.57 -2.30
CA VAL A 146 -11.84 7.24 -1.01
C VAL A 146 -12.98 7.09 0.02
N SER A 147 -14.16 6.67 -0.43
CA SER A 147 -15.34 6.44 0.42
C SER A 147 -15.35 5.06 1.07
N SER A 148 -14.43 4.17 0.68
CA SER A 148 -14.35 2.81 1.21
C SER A 148 -13.87 2.78 2.67
N CYS A 149 -14.31 1.76 3.40
CA CYS A 149 -13.94 1.50 4.79
C CYS A 149 -12.42 1.21 4.92
N ASP A 150 -11.67 2.11 5.54
CA ASP A 150 -10.23 1.97 5.76
C ASP A 150 -9.92 1.54 7.21
N THR A 151 -9.88 0.23 7.46
CA THR A 151 -9.48 -0.36 8.75
C THR A 151 -8.06 -0.91 8.78
N THR A 152 -7.22 -0.58 7.78
CA THR A 152 -5.88 -1.18 7.67
C THR A 152 -4.90 -0.48 8.60
N VAL A 153 -4.06 -1.25 9.29
CA VAL A 153 -2.92 -0.75 10.04
C VAL A 153 -1.66 -1.33 9.41
N VAL A 154 -0.65 -0.51 9.15
CA VAL A 154 0.66 -0.96 8.65
C VAL A 154 1.72 -0.56 9.65
N ILE A 155 2.43 -1.55 10.18
CA ILE A 155 3.59 -1.39 11.06
C ILE A 155 4.83 -1.63 10.20
N VAL A 156 5.74 -0.66 10.12
CA VAL A 156 7.01 -0.77 9.41
C VAL A 156 8.15 -0.75 10.42
N ASN A 157 8.99 -1.78 10.41
CA ASN A 157 10.24 -1.86 11.16
C ASN A 157 11.42 -1.87 10.19
N SER A 158 12.23 -0.81 10.20
CA SER A 158 13.49 -0.75 9.47
C SER A 158 14.68 -0.89 10.42
N LYS A 159 15.39 -2.02 10.30
CA LYS A 159 16.47 -2.41 11.23
C LYS A 159 17.66 -1.46 11.18
N GLN A 160 18.23 -1.21 10.00
CA GLN A 160 19.41 -0.36 9.82
C GLN A 160 19.10 1.11 10.06
N ASP A 161 17.89 1.56 9.69
CA ASP A 161 17.45 2.93 9.95
C ASP A 161 17.07 3.15 11.43
N ARG A 162 16.93 2.07 12.20
CA ARG A 162 16.52 2.05 13.62
C ARG A 162 15.21 2.79 13.85
N GLN A 163 14.27 2.63 12.92
CA GLN A 163 12.99 3.31 12.93
C GLN A 163 11.85 2.30 12.88
N VAL A 164 10.85 2.55 13.72
CA VAL A 164 9.56 1.86 13.67
C VAL A 164 8.50 2.92 13.46
N PHE A 165 7.62 2.70 12.50
CA PHE A 165 6.51 3.60 12.22
C PHE A 165 5.22 2.82 12.07
N THR A 166 4.11 3.40 12.49
CA THR A 166 2.79 2.79 12.33
C THR A 166 1.84 3.79 11.73
N VAL A 167 1.17 3.39 10.65
CA VAL A 167 0.08 4.14 10.04
C VAL A 167 -1.22 3.36 10.21
N ALA A 168 -2.26 4.04 10.65
CA ALA A 168 -3.59 3.48 10.76
C ALA A 168 -4.53 4.04 9.68
N GLY A 169 -5.54 3.27 9.36
CA GLY A 169 -6.65 3.66 8.51
C GLY A 169 -7.58 4.65 9.17
N ARG A 170 -8.29 5.44 8.37
CA ARG A 170 -9.27 6.42 8.88
C ARG A 170 -10.33 5.75 9.75
N ASP A 171 -10.87 4.64 9.27
CA ASP A 171 -12.00 3.96 9.88
C ASP A 171 -11.57 2.93 10.94
N ALA A 172 -10.26 2.69 11.11
CA ALA A 172 -9.73 1.93 12.24
C ALA A 172 -10.03 2.61 13.59
N ARG A 173 -10.20 3.95 13.61
CA ARG A 173 -10.43 4.78 14.81
C ARG A 173 -9.37 4.60 15.92
N ILE A 174 -8.14 4.29 15.53
CA ILE A 174 -7.01 4.21 16.46
C ILE A 174 -6.34 5.60 16.52
N PRO A 175 -6.36 6.30 17.67
CA PRO A 175 -5.79 7.64 17.78
C PRO A 175 -4.25 7.59 17.72
N LYS A 176 -3.64 8.68 17.23
CA LYS A 176 -2.17 8.77 17.03
C LYS A 176 -1.40 8.58 18.33
N GLU A 177 -1.96 9.03 19.45
CA GLU A 177 -1.43 8.92 20.80
C GLU A 177 -1.32 7.46 21.22
N MET A 178 -2.27 6.61 20.81
CA MET A 178 -2.22 5.18 21.08
C MET A 178 -1.20 4.46 20.20
N LEU A 179 -1.02 4.88 18.93
CA LEU A 179 0.07 4.39 18.09
C LEU A 179 1.44 4.72 18.71
N LYS A 180 1.60 5.95 19.20
CA LYS A 180 2.82 6.40 19.88
C LYS A 180 3.07 5.62 21.17
N ASN A 181 2.06 5.49 22.03
CA ASN A 181 2.13 4.72 23.27
C ASN A 181 2.47 3.24 23.01
N ALA A 182 1.92 2.64 21.94
CA ALA A 182 2.26 1.28 21.55
C ALA A 182 3.76 1.12 21.26
N PHE A 183 4.37 2.07 20.54
CA PHE A 183 5.81 2.08 20.31
C PHE A 183 6.61 2.32 21.60
N GLU A 184 6.25 3.35 22.38
CA GLU A 184 6.99 3.74 23.58
C GLU A 184 7.05 2.63 24.63
N ARG A 185 5.96 1.86 24.81
CA ARG A 185 5.94 0.71 25.72
C ARG A 185 6.84 -0.44 25.29
N ASN A 186 7.11 -0.55 23.99
CA ASN A 186 7.87 -1.66 23.40
C ASN A 186 9.28 -1.28 22.94
N ILE A 187 9.68 0.00 23.12
CA ILE A 187 10.98 0.52 22.67
C ILE A 187 12.18 -0.24 23.26
N GLY A 188 12.03 -0.80 24.46
CA GLY A 188 13.07 -1.61 25.12
C GLY A 188 13.48 -2.82 24.27
N PHE A 189 12.51 -3.53 23.70
CA PHE A 189 12.76 -4.70 22.85
C PHE A 189 13.48 -4.33 21.56
N PHE A 190 13.05 -3.24 20.90
CA PHE A 190 13.71 -2.74 19.68
C PHE A 190 15.17 -2.32 19.95
N LYS A 191 15.43 -1.67 21.09
CA LYS A 191 16.81 -1.32 21.51
C LYS A 191 17.67 -2.54 21.82
N ALA A 192 17.07 -3.62 22.33
CA ALA A 192 17.74 -4.89 22.60
C ALA A 192 17.94 -5.74 21.33
N GLY A 193 17.39 -5.34 20.18
CA GLY A 193 17.39 -6.12 18.94
C GLY A 193 16.36 -7.25 18.91
N ASP A 194 15.47 -7.33 19.90
CA ASP A 194 14.36 -8.27 19.94
C ASP A 194 13.14 -7.70 19.20
N TYR A 195 13.25 -7.61 17.87
CA TYR A 195 12.22 -7.03 17.03
C TYR A 195 10.90 -7.82 17.11
N ALA A 196 10.96 -9.14 17.32
CA ALA A 196 9.77 -9.99 17.36
C ALA A 196 8.89 -9.65 18.57
N MET A 197 9.48 -9.59 19.76
CA MET A 197 8.76 -9.20 20.98
C MET A 197 8.24 -7.76 20.91
N GLY A 198 9.05 -6.85 20.36
CA GLY A 198 8.63 -5.46 20.19
C GLY A 198 7.41 -5.32 19.26
N LEU A 199 7.42 -6.03 18.12
CA LEU A 199 6.30 -6.05 17.17
C LEU A 199 5.07 -6.73 17.76
N GLU A 200 5.23 -7.86 18.44
CA GLU A 200 4.13 -8.56 19.12
C GLU A 200 3.42 -7.65 20.13
N GLY A 201 4.19 -7.00 21.01
CA GLY A 201 3.61 -6.09 22.02
C GLY A 201 2.96 -4.85 21.40
N MET A 202 3.44 -4.36 20.26
CA MET A 202 2.75 -3.29 19.52
C MET A 202 1.40 -3.78 18.98
N ILE A 203 1.35 -4.97 18.37
CA ILE A 203 0.11 -5.55 17.83
C ILE A 203 -0.91 -5.76 18.95
N GLU A 204 -0.49 -6.25 20.12
CA GLU A 204 -1.37 -6.43 21.29
C GLU A 204 -2.08 -5.12 21.69
N ILE A 205 -1.31 -4.04 21.81
CA ILE A 205 -1.85 -2.73 22.19
C ILE A 205 -2.81 -2.21 21.11
N LEU A 206 -2.46 -2.37 19.83
CA LEU A 206 -3.30 -1.92 18.72
C LEU A 206 -4.63 -2.67 18.66
N VAL A 207 -4.60 -3.99 18.85
CA VAL A 207 -5.81 -4.83 18.88
C VAL A 207 -6.68 -4.46 20.08
N ALA A 208 -6.10 -4.30 21.27
CA ALA A 208 -6.84 -3.86 22.45
C ALA A 208 -7.46 -2.47 22.25
N THR A 209 -6.74 -1.54 21.63
CA THR A 209 -7.22 -0.19 21.32
C THR A 209 -8.38 -0.24 20.33
N TYR A 210 -8.25 -1.02 19.26
CA TYR A 210 -9.31 -1.23 18.28
C TYR A 210 -10.58 -1.77 18.95
N SER A 211 -10.43 -2.82 19.77
CA SER A 211 -11.55 -3.39 20.54
C SER A 211 -12.25 -2.35 21.41
N ASN A 212 -11.50 -1.58 22.19
CA ASN A 212 -12.09 -0.58 23.07
C ASN A 212 -12.80 0.55 22.30
N ALA A 213 -12.25 0.96 21.14
CA ALA A 213 -12.83 2.02 20.32
C ALA A 213 -14.20 1.66 19.73
N HIS A 214 -14.49 0.37 19.54
CA HIS A 214 -15.71 -0.11 18.90
C HIS A 214 -16.66 -0.88 19.83
N ILE A 215 -16.20 -1.31 21.01
CA ILE A 215 -17.04 -1.97 22.05
C ILE A 215 -17.78 -0.93 22.92
N MET A 216 -17.23 0.27 23.13
CA MET A 216 -17.85 1.28 24.02
C MET A 216 -19.05 2.04 23.41
N GLN A 217 -19.52 1.69 22.21
CA GLN A 217 -20.64 2.36 21.54
C GLN A 217 -21.95 1.55 21.50
N THR A 218 -22.13 0.55 22.37
CA THR A 218 -23.38 -0.22 22.49
C THR A 218 -24.16 -0.01 23.80
N SER A 219 -23.83 1.00 24.61
CA SER A 219 -24.63 1.37 25.80
C SER A 219 -25.27 2.76 25.67
N THR A 220 -26.11 2.97 24.67
CA THR A 220 -27.14 4.04 24.71
C THR A 220 -28.43 3.53 24.10
N ALA A 221 -29.10 2.67 24.85
CA ALA A 221 -30.55 2.62 24.93
C ALA A 221 -30.91 2.37 26.40
N ASP A 222 -31.84 3.16 26.91
CA ASP A 222 -32.37 3.19 28.28
C ASP A 222 -31.46 3.69 29.41
N ARG A 223 -31.61 4.98 29.71
CA ARG A 223 -31.87 5.45 31.07
C ARG A 223 -32.52 6.84 31.05
N THR A 224 -33.79 6.82 31.43
CA THR A 224 -34.62 7.92 31.90
C THR A 224 -33.94 8.74 32.99
N ASN A 225 -34.10 10.07 32.89
CA ASN A 225 -34.10 11.10 33.95
C ASN A 225 -33.40 10.75 35.27
N GLU A 226 -32.24 11.37 35.51
CA GLU A 226 -31.92 11.92 36.84
C GLU A 226 -30.88 13.04 36.72
N GLU A 227 -31.24 14.15 37.33
CA GLU A 227 -30.58 15.46 37.38
C GLU A 227 -29.62 15.50 38.57
N VAL A 228 -28.30 15.65 38.37
CA VAL A 228 -27.39 16.20 39.40
C VAL A 228 -26.12 16.83 38.77
N THR A 229 -26.09 18.16 38.84
CA THR A 229 -25.01 19.09 39.29
C THR A 229 -23.53 18.88 38.89
N ILE A 230 -23.01 19.90 38.20
CA ILE A 230 -21.61 20.21 37.86
C ILE A 230 -20.78 20.51 39.15
N PRO A 231 -19.43 20.38 39.13
CA PRO A 231 -18.69 21.63 39.18
C PRO A 231 -17.52 21.74 38.19
N VAL A 232 -17.30 23.00 37.85
CA VAL A 232 -16.39 23.60 36.89
C VAL A 232 -14.94 23.56 37.36
N GLY A 233 -14.01 23.40 36.41
CA GLY A 233 -12.59 23.64 36.59
C GLY A 233 -11.88 23.97 35.28
N PHE A 234 -12.07 25.19 34.76
CA PHE A 234 -11.27 25.78 33.68
C PHE A 234 -10.02 26.47 34.25
N ARG A 235 -8.84 26.28 33.62
CA ARG A 235 -8.00 27.35 33.02
C ARG A 235 -6.66 26.81 32.46
N PRO A 236 -5.96 27.56 31.58
CA PRO A 236 -5.37 27.04 30.34
C PRO A 236 -3.82 27.09 30.27
N ALA A 237 -3.27 26.63 29.14
CA ALA A 237 -1.86 26.57 28.71
C ALA A 237 -1.12 27.92 28.76
N PRO A 238 0.23 27.98 28.64
CA PRO A 238 0.97 27.73 27.37
C PRO A 238 2.25 26.89 27.62
N GLU A 239 3.07 26.41 26.68
CA GLU A 239 3.79 27.11 25.61
C GLU A 239 4.63 26.08 24.80
N THR A 240 4.74 26.31 23.50
CA THR A 240 5.77 25.90 22.52
C THR A 240 6.92 24.97 22.95
N LEU A 241 7.05 23.80 22.30
CA LEU A 241 8.35 23.18 22.03
C LEU A 241 8.38 22.56 20.62
N ALA A 242 9.31 23.08 19.80
CA ALA A 242 9.61 22.64 18.45
C ALA A 242 10.24 21.22 18.41
N PRO A 243 10.27 20.55 17.25
CA PRO A 243 11.02 19.31 17.08
C PRO A 243 12.53 19.58 17.14
N PHE A 244 13.22 18.96 18.09
CA PHE A 244 14.67 19.07 18.23
C PHE A 244 15.41 18.20 17.20
N ARG A 245 16.25 18.85 16.39
CA ARG A 245 17.35 18.25 15.61
C ARG A 245 18.66 18.50 16.35
N ALA A 246 19.48 17.47 16.53
CA ALA A 246 20.87 17.64 16.96
C ALA A 246 21.76 17.98 15.74
N ALA A 247 22.61 19.00 15.88
CA ALA A 247 23.50 19.52 14.86
C ALA A 247 24.94 18.97 14.99
N GLY A 248 25.63 18.83 13.85
CA GLY A 248 27.08 18.63 13.72
C GLY A 248 27.53 18.76 12.26
N LEU A 249 28.30 19.81 11.97
CA LEU A 249 28.70 20.43 10.67
C LEU A 249 29.80 19.65 9.87
N PRO A 250 30.43 20.22 8.81
CA PRO A 250 29.91 20.60 7.49
C PRO A 250 30.72 19.94 6.35
N ASN A 251 30.21 19.91 5.11
CA ASN A 251 31.06 20.20 3.95
C ASN A 251 30.25 20.66 2.74
N SER A 252 30.68 21.81 2.24
CA SER A 252 30.20 22.51 1.06
C SER A 252 30.64 21.78 -0.21
N VAL A 253 29.70 21.24 -0.99
CA VAL A 253 29.79 21.17 -2.46
C VAL A 253 28.37 21.30 -3.04
N GLN A 254 28.08 22.39 -3.74
CA GLN A 254 26.98 22.47 -4.71
C GLN A 254 27.54 22.16 -6.13
N PRO A 255 26.70 21.98 -7.16
CA PRO A 255 25.67 20.94 -7.30
C PRO A 255 25.76 20.25 -8.68
N VAL A 256 25.22 19.04 -8.81
CA VAL A 256 24.77 18.53 -10.12
C VAL A 256 23.34 18.03 -9.96
N LYS A 257 22.41 18.65 -10.71
CA LYS A 257 20.95 18.50 -10.59
C LYS A 257 20.51 17.03 -10.75
N ALA A 258 19.90 16.52 -9.68
CA ALA A 258 19.02 15.36 -9.69
C ALA A 258 17.62 15.73 -10.22
N PHE A 259 16.97 14.79 -10.91
CA PHE A 259 15.52 14.84 -11.13
C PHE A 259 14.82 14.49 -9.81
N GLN A 260 14.20 15.50 -9.19
CA GLN A 260 13.40 15.39 -7.98
C GLN A 260 12.02 14.77 -8.30
N SER A 261 11.50 13.96 -7.37
CA SER A 261 10.11 13.51 -7.40
C SER A 261 9.19 14.68 -7.03
N ILE A 262 8.42 15.15 -8.00
CA ILE A 262 7.54 16.30 -7.83
C ILE A 262 6.41 15.96 -6.86
N ASN A 263 6.26 16.76 -5.80
CA ASN A 263 5.14 16.75 -4.88
C ASN A 263 3.90 17.21 -5.65
N VAL A 264 2.84 16.40 -5.75
CA VAL A 264 1.70 16.68 -6.64
C VAL A 264 0.91 17.93 -6.21
N ASP A 265 1.06 18.34 -4.94
CA ASP A 265 0.49 19.57 -4.38
C ASP A 265 1.33 20.83 -4.67
N ASP A 266 2.58 20.68 -5.12
CA ASP A 266 3.47 21.77 -5.56
C ASP A 266 3.41 21.99 -7.08
N ILE A 267 2.60 21.19 -7.80
CA ILE A 267 2.40 21.32 -9.24
C ILE A 267 1.26 22.31 -9.46
N ASN A 268 1.50 23.32 -10.30
CA ASN A 268 0.44 24.23 -10.75
C ASN A 268 -0.76 23.42 -11.28
N GLU A 269 -1.98 23.81 -10.93
CA GLU A 269 -3.20 23.11 -11.35
C GLU A 269 -3.24 22.88 -12.87
N ASP A 270 -2.78 23.86 -13.65
CA ASP A 270 -2.71 23.81 -15.12
C ASP A 270 -1.77 22.69 -15.64
N ASP A 271 -0.76 22.32 -14.84
CA ASP A 271 0.28 21.37 -15.22
C ASP A 271 -0.02 19.94 -14.75
N LYS A 272 -0.95 19.75 -13.80
CA LYS A 272 -1.20 18.43 -13.17
C LYS A 272 -1.56 17.33 -14.16
N ILE A 273 -2.38 17.65 -15.16
CA ILE A 273 -2.80 16.69 -16.17
C ILE A 273 -1.59 16.25 -17.02
N TRP A 274 -0.80 17.22 -17.49
CA TRP A 274 0.37 16.94 -18.30
C TRP A 274 1.45 16.19 -17.52
N VAL A 275 1.64 16.49 -16.24
CA VAL A 275 2.57 15.73 -15.39
C VAL A 275 2.12 14.28 -15.22
N LYS A 276 0.81 14.01 -15.03
CA LYS A 276 0.29 12.63 -14.98
C LYS A 276 0.51 11.89 -16.29
N ILE A 277 0.24 12.53 -17.42
CA ILE A 277 0.48 11.96 -18.76
C ILE A 277 1.97 11.65 -18.95
N MET A 278 2.86 12.57 -18.55
CA MET A 278 4.31 12.36 -18.61
C MET A 278 4.77 11.24 -17.68
N GLN A 279 4.20 11.11 -16.48
CA GLN A 279 4.49 9.99 -15.58
C GLN A 279 4.12 8.65 -16.22
N GLN A 280 2.96 8.58 -16.87
CA GLN A 280 2.52 7.38 -17.60
C GLN A 280 3.40 7.08 -18.82
N ALA A 281 3.80 8.11 -19.56
CA ALA A 281 4.73 7.99 -20.69
C ALA A 281 6.12 7.50 -20.25
N VAL A 282 6.64 8.02 -19.12
CA VAL A 282 7.92 7.60 -18.56
C VAL A 282 7.84 6.17 -18.01
N ALA A 283 6.73 5.80 -17.37
CA ALA A 283 6.53 4.45 -16.84
C ALA A 283 6.42 3.38 -17.95
N ARG A 284 5.83 3.72 -19.10
CA ARG A 284 5.63 2.77 -20.23
C ARG A 284 6.77 2.78 -21.23
N CYS A 285 7.37 3.94 -21.51
CA CYS A 285 8.29 4.14 -22.64
C CYS A 285 9.71 4.58 -22.22
N GLY A 286 9.95 4.88 -20.93
CA GLY A 286 11.25 5.28 -20.39
C GLY A 286 11.45 6.79 -20.23
N SER A 287 12.51 7.18 -19.51
CA SER A 287 12.77 8.54 -19.01
C SER A 287 13.67 9.41 -19.90
N GLN A 288 13.88 9.01 -21.17
CA GLN A 288 14.77 9.72 -22.09
C GLN A 288 14.16 11.07 -22.51
N GLN A 289 14.82 12.17 -22.12
CA GLN A 289 14.29 13.52 -22.34
C GLN A 289 14.13 13.88 -23.83
N GLN A 290 14.97 13.34 -24.71
CA GLN A 290 14.94 13.59 -26.16
C GLN A 290 13.71 12.96 -26.85
N THR A 291 13.17 11.88 -26.29
CA THR A 291 12.02 11.13 -26.84
C THR A 291 10.75 11.32 -26.01
N LEU A 292 10.82 12.04 -24.89
CA LEU A 292 9.69 12.27 -23.99
C LEU A 292 8.46 12.85 -24.70
N ALA A 293 8.65 13.84 -25.58
CA ALA A 293 7.54 14.43 -26.33
C ALA A 293 6.86 13.41 -27.27
N LEU A 294 7.64 12.49 -27.86
CA LEU A 294 7.11 11.40 -28.69
C LEU A 294 6.34 10.38 -27.84
N HIS A 295 6.85 10.05 -26.65
CA HIS A 295 6.18 9.13 -25.73
C HIS A 295 4.88 9.73 -25.18
N VAL A 296 4.90 10.99 -24.77
CA VAL A 296 3.72 11.73 -24.31
C VAL A 296 2.67 11.78 -25.42
N ARG A 297 3.08 12.15 -26.64
CA ARG A 297 2.20 12.15 -27.80
C ARG A 297 1.57 10.77 -28.04
N ALA A 298 2.35 9.69 -27.99
CA ALA A 298 1.84 8.34 -28.18
C ALA A 298 0.79 7.96 -27.13
N ILE A 299 1.02 8.29 -25.84
CA ILE A 299 0.04 8.05 -24.77
C ILE A 299 -1.25 8.86 -25.00
N VAL A 300 -1.13 10.13 -25.39
CA VAL A 300 -2.29 10.99 -25.66
C VAL A 300 -3.08 10.49 -26.88
N GLU A 301 -2.40 10.15 -27.98
CA GLU A 301 -3.06 9.61 -29.19
C GLU A 301 -3.70 8.24 -28.93
N GLU A 302 -3.09 7.37 -28.12
CA GLU A 302 -3.67 6.09 -27.70
C GLU A 302 -4.92 6.31 -26.84
N ALA A 303 -4.85 7.19 -25.83
CA ALA A 303 -5.98 7.51 -24.97
C ALA A 303 -7.14 8.16 -25.76
N MET A 304 -6.81 9.05 -26.70
CA MET A 304 -7.79 9.68 -27.58
C MET A 304 -8.43 8.66 -28.53
N SER A 305 -7.62 7.80 -29.15
CA SER A 305 -8.11 6.73 -30.02
C SER A 305 -9.05 5.78 -29.28
N LEU A 306 -8.67 5.34 -28.07
CA LEU A 306 -9.52 4.53 -27.20
C LEU A 306 -10.83 5.27 -26.84
N SER A 307 -10.74 6.55 -26.49
CA SER A 307 -11.92 7.36 -26.16
C SER A 307 -12.89 7.46 -27.35
N LEU A 308 -12.38 7.72 -28.56
CA LEU A 308 -13.19 7.79 -29.78
C LEU A 308 -13.86 6.44 -30.10
N MET A 309 -13.12 5.34 -29.95
CA MET A 309 -13.67 3.99 -30.13
C MET A 309 -14.78 3.72 -29.11
N LEU A 310 -14.57 4.05 -27.82
CA LEU A 310 -15.57 3.85 -26.77
C LEU A 310 -16.83 4.67 -27.02
N ILE A 311 -16.72 5.95 -27.38
CA ILE A 311 -17.89 6.80 -27.67
C ILE A 311 -18.71 6.26 -28.86
N SER A 312 -18.05 5.61 -29.82
CA SER A 312 -18.73 4.97 -30.96
C SER A 312 -19.25 3.56 -30.67
N ASP A 313 -18.87 2.95 -29.54
CA ASP A 313 -19.22 1.57 -29.20
C ASP A 313 -20.62 1.51 -28.58
N SER A 314 -21.48 0.65 -29.14
CA SER A 314 -22.86 0.49 -28.65
C SER A 314 -22.93 -0.11 -27.26
N ASN A 315 -21.95 -0.94 -26.85
CA ASN A 315 -21.95 -1.54 -25.53
C ASN A 315 -21.54 -0.51 -24.46
N TYR A 316 -20.52 0.30 -24.74
CA TYR A 316 -20.15 1.42 -23.88
C TYR A 316 -21.29 2.43 -23.74
N ASN A 317 -21.93 2.81 -24.85
CA ASN A 317 -23.08 3.71 -24.82
C ASN A 317 -24.25 3.13 -23.99
N SER A 318 -24.47 1.82 -24.02
CA SER A 318 -25.50 1.18 -23.18
C SER A 318 -25.21 1.28 -21.68
N ILE A 319 -23.93 1.29 -21.28
CA ILE A 319 -23.53 1.52 -19.88
C ILE A 319 -23.85 2.97 -19.50
N GLU A 320 -23.42 3.93 -20.31
CA GLU A 320 -23.65 5.35 -20.01
C GLU A 320 -25.15 5.69 -20.00
N GLU A 321 -25.96 5.10 -20.89
CA GLU A 321 -27.42 5.25 -20.89
C GLU A 321 -28.07 4.65 -19.63
N GLU A 322 -27.62 3.48 -19.16
CA GLU A 322 -28.09 2.87 -17.92
C GLU A 322 -27.78 3.74 -16.69
N VAL A 323 -26.58 4.34 -16.66
CA VAL A 323 -26.16 5.25 -15.60
C VAL A 323 -26.94 6.57 -15.62
N GLU A 324 -27.14 7.14 -16.82
CA GLU A 324 -27.85 8.39 -17.01
C GLU A 324 -29.35 8.27 -16.66
N SER A 325 -29.97 7.15 -17.02
CA SER A 325 -31.40 6.90 -16.80
C SER A 325 -31.78 6.65 -15.33
N HIS A 326 -30.83 6.31 -14.46
CA HIS A 326 -31.07 6.00 -13.05
C HIS A 326 -30.09 6.73 -12.12
N LYS A 327 -29.77 7.99 -12.42
CA LYS A 327 -28.85 8.84 -11.62
C LYS A 327 -29.24 9.00 -10.15
N ASP A 328 -30.51 8.83 -9.83
CA ASP A 328 -31.08 8.87 -8.49
C ASP A 328 -30.83 7.60 -7.67
N VAL A 329 -30.45 6.50 -8.34
CA VAL A 329 -30.14 5.22 -7.70
C VAL A 329 -28.66 5.19 -7.31
N VAL A 330 -28.40 5.23 -6.00
CA VAL A 330 -27.05 5.07 -5.44
C VAL A 330 -26.48 3.72 -5.88
N GLY A 331 -25.29 3.72 -6.48
CA GLY A 331 -24.63 2.51 -6.97
C GLY A 331 -25.02 2.08 -8.39
N ILE A 332 -25.75 2.91 -9.14
CA ILE A 332 -26.17 2.57 -10.51
C ILE A 332 -24.97 2.32 -11.43
N ARG A 333 -23.86 3.05 -11.24
CA ARG A 333 -22.68 2.91 -12.07
C ARG A 333 -22.08 1.52 -11.93
N GLU A 334 -21.95 1.03 -10.72
CA GLU A 334 -21.47 -0.31 -10.41
C GLU A 334 -22.38 -1.37 -11.01
N ARG A 335 -23.71 -1.20 -10.87
CA ARG A 335 -24.69 -2.10 -11.47
C ARG A 335 -24.60 -2.14 -13.00
N ALA A 336 -24.43 -1.00 -13.66
CA ALA A 336 -24.26 -0.94 -15.10
C ALA A 336 -22.99 -1.66 -15.57
N TRP A 337 -21.90 -1.61 -14.77
CA TRP A 337 -20.67 -2.37 -15.05
C TRP A 337 -20.79 -3.87 -14.74
N GLU A 338 -21.55 -4.28 -13.72
CA GLU A 338 -21.88 -5.70 -13.47
C GLU A 338 -22.76 -6.28 -14.58
N SER A 339 -23.77 -5.51 -15.00
CA SER A 339 -24.61 -5.79 -16.17
C SER A 339 -23.75 -5.94 -17.43
N ALA A 340 -22.83 -5.00 -17.69
CA ALA A 340 -21.88 -5.10 -18.79
C ALA A 340 -20.96 -6.32 -18.71
N THR A 341 -20.51 -6.66 -17.50
CA THR A 341 -19.63 -7.81 -17.24
C THR A 341 -20.29 -9.11 -17.71
N THR A 342 -21.52 -9.33 -17.28
CA THR A 342 -22.30 -10.52 -17.62
C THR A 342 -22.79 -10.48 -19.07
N ARG A 343 -23.23 -9.32 -19.56
CA ARG A 343 -23.86 -9.16 -20.87
C ARG A 343 -22.88 -9.29 -22.03
N PHE A 344 -21.69 -8.70 -21.92
CA PHE A 344 -20.75 -8.70 -23.05
C PHE A 344 -19.28 -8.84 -22.68
N LEU A 345 -18.76 -8.32 -21.55
CA LEU A 345 -17.32 -8.38 -21.28
C LEU A 345 -16.82 -9.82 -21.06
N GLN A 346 -17.50 -10.60 -20.22
CA GLN A 346 -17.11 -11.99 -19.97
C GLN A 346 -17.34 -12.90 -21.20
N PRO A 347 -18.47 -12.81 -21.92
CA PRO A 347 -18.63 -13.51 -23.19
C PRO A 347 -17.56 -13.16 -24.23
N ILE A 348 -17.21 -11.88 -24.38
CA ILE A 348 -16.13 -11.44 -25.30
C ILE A 348 -14.79 -11.99 -24.85
N PHE A 349 -14.46 -11.90 -23.56
CA PHE A 349 -13.21 -12.41 -23.01
C PHE A 349 -13.08 -13.92 -23.24
N GLN A 350 -14.11 -14.70 -22.96
CA GLN A 350 -14.12 -16.15 -23.20
C GLN A 350 -13.99 -16.46 -24.70
N LYS A 351 -14.75 -15.77 -25.55
CA LYS A 351 -14.76 -15.97 -27.00
C LYS A 351 -13.40 -15.67 -27.65
N TYR A 352 -12.71 -14.63 -27.18
CA TYR A 352 -11.43 -14.19 -27.73
C TYR A 352 -10.26 -14.46 -26.79
N GLN A 353 -10.39 -15.36 -25.82
CA GLN A 353 -9.42 -15.58 -24.75
C GLN A 353 -8.01 -15.86 -25.28
N ALA A 354 -7.88 -16.73 -26.28
CA ALA A 354 -6.60 -17.06 -26.90
C ALA A 354 -5.97 -15.85 -27.61
N THR A 355 -6.77 -15.02 -28.27
CA THR A 355 -6.31 -13.79 -28.92
C THR A 355 -5.92 -12.75 -27.87
N ILE A 356 -6.73 -12.52 -26.85
CA ILE A 356 -6.47 -11.54 -25.78
C ILE A 356 -5.20 -11.91 -25.01
N LEU A 357 -5.08 -13.18 -24.58
CA LEU A 357 -3.91 -13.65 -23.82
C LEU A 357 -2.66 -13.77 -24.71
N GLY A 358 -2.83 -14.11 -26.00
CA GLY A 358 -1.75 -14.12 -26.98
C GLY A 358 -1.27 -12.72 -27.43
N SER A 359 -2.10 -11.69 -27.23
CA SER A 359 -1.82 -10.28 -27.58
C SER A 359 -1.17 -9.49 -26.44
N THR A 360 -0.80 -10.13 -25.33
CA THR A 360 -0.11 -9.50 -24.18
C THR A 360 1.30 -8.98 -24.49
N GLN A 361 1.73 -9.02 -25.76
CA GLN A 361 2.93 -8.36 -26.26
C GLN A 361 2.77 -6.85 -26.53
N LEU A 362 1.77 -6.18 -25.96
CA LEU A 362 1.76 -4.70 -25.90
C LEU A 362 2.71 -4.18 -24.80
N ALA A 363 3.96 -4.66 -24.80
CA ALA A 363 5.09 -3.81 -24.46
C ALA A 363 5.34 -2.91 -25.68
N CYS A 364 5.62 -1.63 -25.47
CA CYS A 364 5.68 -0.61 -26.52
C CYS A 364 6.38 -1.09 -27.82
N PRO A 365 5.80 -0.83 -29.00
CA PRO A 365 6.42 -1.19 -30.26
C PRO A 365 7.63 -0.28 -30.53
N ALA A 366 8.83 -0.76 -30.19
CA ALA A 366 10.04 -0.68 -31.02
C ALA A 366 11.24 -1.35 -30.31
N ILE A 367 11.40 -2.65 -30.53
CA ILE A 367 12.74 -3.24 -30.56
C ILE A 367 13.34 -2.86 -31.92
N ASN A 368 14.32 -1.96 -31.95
CA ASN A 368 15.22 -1.88 -33.09
C ASN A 368 16.54 -2.57 -32.74
N LEU A 369 16.58 -3.86 -33.03
CA LEU A 369 17.77 -4.69 -33.10
C LEU A 369 18.71 -4.18 -34.20
N LYS A 370 19.73 -3.41 -33.84
CA LYS A 370 20.92 -3.23 -34.70
C LYS A 370 22.21 -3.20 -33.87
N HIS A 371 22.61 -4.36 -33.37
CA HIS A 371 23.87 -5.03 -33.73
C HIS A 371 24.04 -6.28 -32.84
N PHE A 372 23.77 -7.47 -33.38
CA PHE A 372 24.77 -8.32 -34.05
C PHE A 372 25.78 -8.98 -33.11
N ARG A 373 25.61 -10.31 -33.02
CA ARG A 373 26.65 -11.36 -33.08
C ARG A 373 27.87 -11.18 -32.17
N ARG A 374 28.08 -12.17 -31.30
CA ARG A 374 29.10 -13.21 -31.56
C ARG A 374 28.98 -14.39 -30.58
N ARG A 375 28.73 -15.55 -31.20
CA ARG A 375 28.96 -16.95 -30.81
C ARG A 375 28.14 -17.51 -29.66
#